data_AF-I7BPU6-F1
#
_entry.id   AF-I7BPU6-F1
#
_cell.length_a   1.000
_cell.length_b   1.000
_cell.length_c   1.000
_cell.angle_alpha   90.00
_cell.angle_beta   90.00
_cell.angle_gamma   90.00
#
_symmetry.space_group_name_H-M   'P 1'
#
loop_
_entity.id
_entity.type
_entity.pdbx_description
1 polymer ?
#
loop_
_entity_poly.entity_id
_entity_poly.type
_entity_poly.pdbx_seq_one_letter_code
_entity_poly.pdbx_strand_id
1 'polypeptide(L)'
;MVTVSDRHRDRGQLLLVGAITLAFIILGAVVVYNGVLATETVSSGPTGQIGTEAKVMNAELENGLRGVAHRGNIRWSSDYDDTLENVITTEYADSYLNTTASSRPAATQIENVNIVMEARVATNNLTTKSINLTNTESANNTTRRVGHFALEFDPDDRNGDITVRSVNSSGNPTEVTIKDTGSSADPYEIRSCDIDQPVRIDFVRGTINGTERKCVPKLIDLNESYDKVELEGEPPEKDDAPGQYELVVKGYKDIDSIANVDSGAWEIEADVTYTSTEISYTRLQQVPIYTDH
;
A
#
# COMPACT_ATOMS: atom_id res chain seq x y z
N MET A 1 22.31 84.08 49.61
CA MET A 1 22.42 83.12 48.50
C MET A 1 21.95 81.77 49.00
N VAL A 2 20.70 81.42 48.72
CA VAL A 2 20.13 80.09 49.00
C VAL A 2 19.25 79.75 47.81
N THR A 3 19.71 78.81 46.98
CA THR A 3 18.95 78.26 45.85
C THR A 3 18.04 77.15 46.39
N VAL A 4 16.73 77.33 46.23
CA VAL A 4 15.72 76.33 46.55
C VAL A 4 15.79 75.24 45.49
N SER A 5 16.11 74.03 45.92
CA SER A 5 16.24 72.85 45.08
C SER A 5 14.86 72.36 44.63
N ASP A 6 14.62 72.37 43.32
CA ASP A 6 13.47 71.78 42.64
C ASP A 6 13.40 70.26 42.90
N ARG A 7 12.72 69.84 43.99
CA ARG A 7 12.49 68.43 44.35
C ARG A 7 11.15 67.86 43.89
N HIS A 8 10.37 68.63 43.13
CA HIS A 8 9.01 68.22 42.70
C HIS A 8 8.96 67.57 41.31
N ARG A 9 10.02 67.67 40.51
CA ARG A 9 10.04 67.14 39.13
C ARG A 9 10.35 65.64 39.05
N ASP A 10 11.05 65.10 40.05
CA ASP A 10 11.46 63.69 40.05
C ASP A 10 10.31 62.71 40.31
N ARG A 11 9.32 63.08 41.13
CA ARG A 11 8.19 62.18 41.46
C ARG A 11 7.24 61.97 40.28
N GLY A 12 7.00 63.01 39.48
CA GLY A 12 6.17 62.91 38.28
C GLY A 12 6.83 62.06 37.20
N GLN A 13 8.15 62.19 37.05
CA GLN A 13 8.91 61.41 36.08
C GLN A 13 9.01 59.93 36.48
N LEU A 14 9.13 59.64 37.77
CA LEU A 14 9.09 58.28 38.31
C LEU A 14 7.73 57.61 38.11
N LEU A 15 6.63 58.35 38.27
CA LEU A 15 5.27 57.86 37.96
C LEU A 15 5.07 57.58 36.47
N LEU A 16 5.61 58.44 35.60
CA LEU A 16 5.52 58.27 34.15
C LEU A 16 6.26 57.00 33.69
N VAL A 17 7.49 56.79 34.17
CA VAL A 17 8.28 55.60 33.84
C VAL A 17 7.58 54.34 34.36
N GLY A 18 7.04 54.37 35.59
CA GLY A 18 6.29 53.26 36.15
C GLY A 18 5.06 52.86 35.33
N ALA A 19 4.29 53.84 34.84
CA ALA A 19 3.11 53.58 34.02
C ALA A 19 3.46 52.96 32.66
N ILE A 20 4.55 53.40 32.02
CA ILE A 20 5.01 52.87 30.73
C ILE A 20 5.47 51.42 30.89
N THR A 21 6.26 51.11 31.92
CA THR A 21 6.71 49.74 32.18
C THR A 21 5.53 48.82 32.46
N LEU A 22 4.55 49.28 33.23
CA LEU A 22 3.34 48.50 33.52
C LEU A 22 2.50 48.24 32.27
N ALA A 23 2.39 49.21 31.36
CA ALA A 23 1.71 49.02 30.08
C ALA A 23 2.39 47.93 29.22
N PHE A 24 3.72 47.94 29.13
CA PHE A 24 4.46 46.90 28.39
C PHE A 24 4.32 45.50 29.00
N ILE A 25 4.29 45.39 30.33
CA ILE A 25 4.05 44.12 31.01
C ILE A 25 2.66 43.58 30.69
N ILE A 26 1.63 44.43 30.74
CA ILE A 26 0.25 44.03 30.40
C ILE A 26 0.17 43.63 28.92
N LEU A 27 0.78 44.40 28.02
CA LEU A 27 0.76 44.11 26.58
C LEU A 27 1.49 42.80 26.27
N GLY A 28 2.64 42.55 26.90
CA GLY A 28 3.36 41.28 26.82
C GLY A 28 2.55 40.10 27.37
N ALA A 29 1.88 40.28 28.52
CA ALA A 29 0.99 39.27 29.09
C ALA A 29 -0.19 38.96 28.17
N VAL A 30 -0.82 39.98 27.55
CA VAL A 30 -1.91 39.77 26.58
C VAL A 30 -1.43 39.06 25.32
N VAL A 31 -0.24 39.38 24.81
CA VAL A 31 0.35 38.67 23.66
C VAL A 31 0.67 37.21 24.01
N VAL A 32 1.23 36.94 25.18
CA VAL A 32 1.46 35.56 25.66
C VAL A 32 0.14 34.84 25.89
N TYR A 33 -0.86 35.47 26.50
CA TYR A 33 -2.16 34.85 26.76
C TYR A 33 -2.92 34.56 25.47
N ASN A 34 -2.88 35.44 24.48
CA ASN A 34 -3.45 35.20 23.15
C ASN A 34 -2.63 34.20 22.34
N GLY A 35 -1.31 34.17 22.48
CA GLY A 35 -0.43 33.17 21.85
C GLY A 35 -0.61 31.77 22.45
N VAL A 36 -0.75 31.69 23.77
CA VAL A 36 -1.06 30.46 24.52
C VAL A 36 -2.49 30.02 24.25
N LEU A 37 -3.49 30.91 24.25
CA LEU A 37 -4.86 30.54 23.86
C LEU A 37 -4.92 30.04 22.42
N ALA A 38 -4.23 30.70 21.47
CA ALA A 38 -4.15 30.23 20.08
C ALA A 38 -3.42 28.88 19.92
N THR A 39 -2.61 28.47 20.91
CA THR A 39 -1.94 27.16 20.93
C THR A 39 -2.62 26.13 21.83
N GLU A 40 -3.41 26.53 22.83
CA GLU A 40 -4.19 25.66 23.71
C GLU A 40 -5.52 25.21 23.08
N THR A 41 -6.16 26.01 22.22
CA THR A 41 -7.26 25.49 21.36
C THR A 41 -6.77 24.49 20.32
N VAL A 42 -5.49 24.53 19.94
CA VAL A 42 -4.89 23.53 19.05
C VAL A 42 -4.49 22.26 19.83
N SER A 43 -4.14 22.39 21.12
CA SER A 43 -3.59 21.28 21.91
C SER A 43 -4.59 20.56 22.84
N SER A 44 -5.79 21.08 23.10
CA SER A 44 -6.68 20.51 24.13
C SER A 44 -8.14 20.29 23.70
N GLY A 45 -8.45 20.46 22.41
CA GLY A 45 -9.72 20.02 21.81
C GLY A 45 -9.63 18.56 21.34
N PRO A 46 -10.69 17.97 20.75
CA PRO A 46 -10.75 16.57 20.31
C PRO A 46 -9.73 16.13 19.22
N THR A 47 -8.66 16.90 18.98
CA THR A 47 -7.61 16.66 18.00
C THR A 47 -6.87 15.32 18.18
N GLY A 48 -6.78 14.79 19.40
CA GLY A 48 -6.20 13.45 19.64
C GLY A 48 -7.05 12.28 19.08
N GLN A 49 -8.38 12.41 19.09
CA GLN A 49 -9.29 11.45 18.47
C GLN A 49 -9.37 11.68 16.96
N ILE A 50 -9.48 12.93 16.52
CA ILE A 50 -9.55 13.29 15.08
C ILE A 50 -8.30 12.83 14.32
N GLY A 51 -7.10 12.91 14.91
CA GLY A 51 -5.87 12.41 14.30
C GLY A 51 -5.81 10.88 14.17
N THR A 52 -6.37 10.16 15.15
CA THR A 52 -6.43 8.68 15.11
C THR A 52 -7.47 8.21 14.09
N GLU A 53 -8.63 8.87 14.05
CA GLU A 53 -9.71 8.60 13.10
C GLU A 53 -9.27 8.89 11.65
N ALA A 54 -8.61 10.02 11.40
CA ALA A 54 -8.09 10.35 10.07
C ALA A 54 -7.04 9.33 9.59
N LYS A 55 -6.21 8.81 10.49
CA LYS A 55 -5.22 7.77 10.15
C LYS A 55 -5.90 6.45 9.74
N VAL A 56 -6.94 6.03 10.48
CA VAL A 56 -7.70 4.81 10.16
C VAL A 56 -8.40 4.98 8.81
N MET A 57 -9.08 6.11 8.60
CA MET A 57 -9.75 6.42 7.34
C MET A 57 -8.79 6.40 6.15
N ASN A 58 -7.62 7.02 6.27
CA ASN A 58 -6.62 6.99 5.19
C ASN A 58 -6.14 5.56 4.91
N ALA A 59 -5.91 4.75 5.95
CA ALA A 59 -5.51 3.36 5.78
C ALA A 59 -6.62 2.52 5.13
N GLU A 60 -7.89 2.74 5.48
CA GLU A 60 -9.03 2.09 4.85
C GLU A 60 -9.15 2.47 3.37
N LEU A 61 -9.04 3.78 3.07
CA LEU A 61 -9.06 4.30 1.71
C LEU A 61 -7.92 3.72 0.87
N GLU A 62 -6.69 3.77 1.38
CA GLU A 62 -5.51 3.20 0.73
C GLU A 62 -5.68 1.71 0.48
N ASN A 63 -6.13 0.92 1.47
CA ASN A 63 -6.33 -0.51 1.32
C ASN A 63 -7.45 -0.86 0.32
N GLY A 64 -8.53 -0.07 0.30
CA GLY A 64 -9.60 -0.26 -0.68
C GLY A 64 -9.13 0.04 -2.11
N LEU A 65 -8.44 1.16 -2.32
CA LEU A 65 -7.84 1.52 -3.61
C LEU A 65 -6.83 0.46 -4.08
N ARG A 66 -5.95 -0.02 -3.18
CA ARG A 66 -5.04 -1.14 -3.44
C ARG A 66 -5.78 -2.39 -3.89
N GLY A 67 -6.84 -2.76 -3.16
CA GLY A 67 -7.63 -3.96 -3.45
C GLY A 67 -8.33 -3.89 -4.80
N VAL A 68 -8.87 -2.73 -5.17
CA VAL A 68 -9.48 -2.50 -6.48
C VAL A 68 -8.42 -2.59 -7.59
N ALA A 69 -7.30 -1.90 -7.44
CA ALA A 69 -6.24 -1.87 -8.45
C ALA A 69 -5.55 -3.23 -8.64
N HIS A 70 -5.27 -3.93 -7.54
CA HIS A 70 -4.74 -5.29 -7.58
C HIS A 70 -5.71 -6.25 -8.27
N ARG A 71 -7.01 -6.22 -7.92
CA ARG A 71 -8.00 -7.04 -8.60
C ARG A 71 -8.07 -6.73 -10.08
N GLY A 72 -8.02 -5.44 -10.43
CA GLY A 72 -7.98 -5.00 -11.81
C GLY A 72 -6.77 -5.58 -12.54
N ASN A 73 -5.57 -5.48 -11.94
CA ASN A 73 -4.33 -5.96 -12.54
C ASN A 73 -4.45 -7.43 -12.96
N ILE A 74 -5.09 -8.25 -12.13
CA ILE A 74 -5.25 -9.68 -12.36
C ILE A 74 -6.39 -10.02 -13.33
N ARG A 75 -7.44 -9.20 -13.41
CA ARG A 75 -8.70 -9.57 -14.08
C ARG A 75 -9.05 -8.77 -15.32
N TRP A 76 -8.44 -7.61 -15.53
CA TRP A 76 -8.74 -6.71 -16.63
C TRP A 76 -7.53 -6.65 -17.56
N SER A 77 -7.76 -6.81 -18.86
CA SER A 77 -6.70 -6.85 -19.87
C SER A 77 -6.78 -5.68 -20.86
N SER A 78 -7.98 -5.31 -21.33
CA SER A 78 -8.20 -4.17 -22.23
C SER A 78 -8.69 -2.93 -21.48
N ASP A 79 -8.23 -1.75 -21.89
CA ASP A 79 -8.66 -0.44 -21.36
C ASP A 79 -8.57 -0.36 -19.83
N TYR A 80 -7.52 -0.99 -19.28
CA TYR A 80 -7.31 -1.11 -17.84
C TYR A 80 -7.30 0.24 -17.12
N ASP A 81 -6.58 1.22 -17.67
CA ASP A 81 -6.39 2.55 -17.08
C ASP A 81 -7.74 3.27 -16.93
N ASP A 82 -8.45 3.47 -18.05
CA ASP A 82 -9.78 4.06 -18.08
C ASP A 82 -10.79 3.30 -17.21
N THR A 83 -10.73 1.97 -17.21
CA THR A 83 -11.62 1.12 -16.39
C THR A 83 -11.33 1.32 -14.90
N LEU A 84 -10.06 1.33 -14.50
CA LEU A 84 -9.67 1.52 -13.11
C LEU A 84 -10.01 2.93 -12.63
N GLU A 85 -9.73 3.96 -13.43
CA GLU A 85 -10.10 5.34 -13.12
C GLU A 85 -11.62 5.44 -12.91
N ASN A 86 -12.41 4.88 -13.82
CA ASN A 86 -13.86 4.90 -13.71
C ASN A 86 -14.35 4.15 -12.45
N VAL A 87 -13.83 2.95 -12.17
CA VAL A 87 -14.22 2.19 -10.97
C VAL A 87 -13.84 2.94 -9.68
N ILE A 88 -12.67 3.60 -9.65
CA ILE A 88 -12.24 4.38 -8.48
C ILE A 88 -13.15 5.59 -8.27
N THR A 89 -13.39 6.38 -9.32
CA THR A 89 -14.12 7.65 -9.24
C THR A 89 -15.63 7.50 -9.14
N THR A 90 -16.17 6.33 -9.52
CA THR A 90 -17.61 6.05 -9.45
C THR A 90 -17.93 4.99 -8.41
N GLU A 91 -17.77 3.71 -8.72
CA GLU A 91 -18.22 2.59 -7.89
C GLU A 91 -17.59 2.56 -6.49
N TYR A 92 -16.25 2.68 -6.43
CA TYR A 92 -15.53 2.67 -5.16
C TYR A 92 -15.78 3.93 -4.36
N ALA A 93 -15.66 5.11 -4.99
CA ALA A 93 -15.98 6.38 -4.36
C ALA A 93 -17.41 6.34 -3.80
N ASP A 94 -18.43 6.01 -4.58
CA ASP A 94 -19.82 5.96 -4.11
C ASP A 94 -20.00 4.97 -2.96
N SER A 95 -19.43 3.78 -3.05
CA SER A 95 -19.53 2.76 -1.98
C SER A 95 -18.85 3.22 -0.69
N TYR A 96 -17.62 3.75 -0.80
CA TYR A 96 -16.84 4.24 0.33
C TYR A 96 -17.49 5.46 0.97
N LEU A 97 -17.93 6.43 0.16
CA LEU A 97 -18.60 7.65 0.62
C LEU A 97 -19.93 7.33 1.29
N ASN A 98 -20.75 6.45 0.72
CA ASN A 98 -22.03 6.08 1.32
C ASN A 98 -21.88 5.34 2.65
N THR A 99 -20.82 4.55 2.81
CA THR A 99 -20.56 3.81 4.06
C THR A 99 -19.89 4.68 5.13
N THR A 100 -19.12 5.70 4.73
CA THR A 100 -18.39 6.58 5.65
C THR A 100 -19.10 7.91 5.96
N ALA A 101 -20.09 8.34 5.17
CA ALA A 101 -20.80 9.61 5.35
C ALA A 101 -21.53 9.77 6.71
N SER A 102 -21.76 8.68 7.44
CA SER A 102 -22.36 8.72 8.79
C SER A 102 -21.33 8.83 9.92
N SER A 103 -20.04 8.76 9.60
CA SER A 103 -18.90 8.84 10.51
C SER A 103 -18.15 10.16 10.24
N ARG A 104 -17.64 10.82 11.28
CA ARG A 104 -17.03 12.17 11.24
C ARG A 104 -15.81 12.26 10.29
N PRO A 105 -15.20 13.46 10.10
CA PRO A 105 -14.82 14.00 8.78
C PRO A 105 -14.54 12.93 7.73
N ALA A 106 -15.48 12.72 6.83
CA ALA A 106 -15.37 11.74 5.76
C ALA A 106 -14.53 12.33 4.61
N ALA A 107 -13.75 11.48 3.94
CA ALA A 107 -13.45 11.75 2.55
C ALA A 107 -14.81 11.96 1.84
N THR A 108 -14.94 13.01 1.04
CA THR A 108 -16.19 13.36 0.36
C THR A 108 -16.08 13.27 -1.15
N GLN A 109 -14.86 13.19 -1.68
CA GLN A 109 -14.61 13.14 -3.11
C GLN A 109 -13.24 12.51 -3.38
N ILE A 110 -13.15 11.73 -4.46
CA ILE A 110 -11.92 11.19 -5.03
C ILE A 110 -11.93 11.61 -6.50
N GLU A 111 -10.94 12.37 -6.95
CA GLU A 111 -10.85 12.91 -8.31
C GLU A 111 -9.39 12.95 -8.80
N ASN A 112 -9.19 13.37 -10.06
CA ASN A 112 -7.88 13.47 -10.71
C ASN A 112 -7.00 12.22 -10.50
N VAL A 113 -7.58 11.05 -10.78
CA VAL A 113 -6.90 9.77 -10.57
C VAL A 113 -5.86 9.59 -11.69
N ASN A 114 -4.60 9.53 -11.31
CA ASN A 114 -3.47 9.20 -12.17
C ASN A 114 -2.98 7.79 -11.83
N ILE A 115 -2.96 6.90 -12.84
CA ILE A 115 -2.58 5.51 -12.66
C ILE A 115 -1.16 5.30 -13.21
N VAL A 116 -0.24 4.89 -12.34
CA VAL A 116 1.14 4.64 -12.71
C VAL A 116 1.26 3.21 -13.25
N MET A 117 1.23 3.09 -14.59
CA MET A 117 1.27 1.83 -15.34
C MET A 117 2.67 1.18 -15.40
N GLU A 118 3.24 0.92 -14.22
CA GLU A 118 4.57 0.33 -14.04
C GLU A 118 4.54 -1.16 -13.68
N ALA A 119 3.37 -1.80 -13.71
CA ALA A 119 3.25 -3.23 -13.48
C ALA A 119 3.17 -4.01 -14.80
N ARG A 120 3.75 -5.22 -14.77
CA ARG A 120 3.57 -6.27 -15.77
C ARG A 120 2.94 -7.46 -15.09
N VAL A 121 1.80 -7.88 -15.62
CA VAL A 121 0.96 -8.92 -15.04
C VAL A 121 0.97 -10.13 -15.94
N ALA A 122 1.25 -11.30 -15.37
CA ALA A 122 1.11 -12.57 -16.05
C ALA A 122 0.15 -13.46 -15.26
N THR A 123 -0.93 -13.85 -15.91
CA THR A 123 -1.87 -14.87 -15.41
C THR A 123 -1.91 -16.01 -16.42
N ASN A 124 -1.57 -17.23 -16.01
CA ASN A 124 -1.59 -18.37 -16.92
C ASN A 124 -1.82 -19.68 -16.17
N ASN A 125 -2.17 -20.71 -16.93
CA ASN A 125 -2.26 -22.06 -16.45
C ASN A 125 -0.87 -22.59 -16.03
N LEU A 126 -0.86 -23.41 -14.99
CA LEU A 126 0.34 -24.09 -14.50
C LEU A 126 0.78 -25.08 -15.58
N THR A 127 1.93 -24.80 -16.17
CA THR A 127 2.65 -25.68 -17.10
C THR A 127 4.12 -25.59 -16.70
N THR A 128 4.93 -26.62 -16.97
CA THR A 128 6.37 -26.55 -16.69
C THR A 128 6.97 -25.33 -17.39
N LYS A 129 7.32 -24.30 -16.63
CA LYS A 129 7.67 -23.00 -17.18
C LYS A 129 8.68 -22.27 -16.30
N SER A 130 9.89 -22.19 -16.81
CA SER A 130 10.87 -21.24 -16.29
C SER A 130 10.46 -19.82 -16.73
N ILE A 131 9.99 -18.99 -15.80
CA ILE A 131 9.71 -17.57 -16.07
C ILE A 131 10.99 -16.78 -15.84
N ASN A 132 11.64 -16.39 -16.93
CA ASN A 132 12.81 -15.54 -16.82
C ASN A 132 12.37 -14.09 -16.60
N LEU A 133 12.69 -13.51 -15.44
CA LEU A 133 12.47 -12.08 -15.24
C LEU A 133 13.60 -11.26 -15.88
N THR A 134 14.75 -11.86 -16.19
CA THR A 134 15.88 -11.21 -16.88
C THR A 134 15.77 -11.29 -18.40
N ASN A 135 15.21 -10.27 -19.03
CA ASN A 135 15.35 -10.12 -20.48
C ASN A 135 16.78 -9.71 -20.87
N THR A 136 17.24 -10.22 -22.01
CA THR A 136 18.61 -10.19 -22.59
C THR A 136 19.27 -8.82 -22.83
N GLU A 137 18.71 -7.71 -22.35
CA GLU A 137 19.39 -6.41 -22.44
C GLU A 137 19.94 -5.95 -21.08
N SER A 138 21.24 -6.20 -20.92
CA SER A 138 22.23 -5.36 -20.24
C SER A 138 21.77 -4.58 -18.99
N ALA A 139 21.71 -5.27 -17.85
CA ALA A 139 22.49 -5.03 -16.63
C ALA A 139 22.59 -3.63 -16.00
N ASN A 140 21.90 -2.60 -16.47
CA ASN A 140 22.02 -1.25 -15.92
C ASN A 140 20.64 -0.76 -15.43
N ASN A 141 20.32 -1.15 -14.19
CA ASN A 141 19.56 -0.33 -13.26
C ASN A 141 18.02 -0.39 -13.24
N THR A 142 17.39 -1.53 -13.55
CA THR A 142 15.98 -1.74 -13.16
C THR A 142 15.89 -2.77 -12.04
N THR A 143 15.63 -2.30 -10.81
CA THR A 143 15.27 -3.15 -9.67
C THR A 143 13.93 -3.81 -9.95
N ARG A 144 13.95 -5.01 -10.55
CA ARG A 144 12.74 -5.79 -10.79
C ARG A 144 12.22 -6.33 -9.46
N ARG A 145 11.16 -5.71 -8.97
CA ARG A 145 10.46 -6.13 -7.75
C ARG A 145 9.28 -7.00 -8.14
N VAL A 146 9.08 -8.08 -7.40
CA VAL A 146 7.88 -8.91 -7.52
C VAL A 146 6.90 -8.40 -6.48
N GLY A 147 5.77 -7.86 -6.93
CA GLY A 147 4.75 -7.26 -6.06
C GLY A 147 3.68 -8.24 -5.61
N HIS A 148 3.40 -9.22 -6.47
CA HIS A 148 2.46 -10.29 -6.20
C HIS A 148 2.94 -11.56 -6.88
N PHE A 149 2.87 -12.68 -6.17
CA PHE A 149 3.08 -13.99 -6.75
C PHE A 149 2.25 -15.01 -6.01
N ALA A 150 1.22 -15.53 -6.70
CA ALA A 150 0.33 -16.53 -6.15
C ALA A 150 0.19 -17.72 -7.10
N LEU A 151 -0.05 -18.90 -6.52
CA LEU A 151 -0.36 -20.13 -7.20
C LEU A 151 -1.69 -20.65 -6.67
N GLU A 152 -2.63 -20.95 -7.57
CA GLU A 152 -3.92 -21.55 -7.29
C GLU A 152 -3.97 -22.92 -7.95
N PHE A 153 -4.30 -23.96 -7.20
CA PHE A 153 -4.40 -25.32 -7.75
C PHE A 153 -5.42 -26.15 -7.00
N ASP A 154 -5.97 -27.15 -7.68
CA ASP A 154 -6.86 -28.14 -7.10
C ASP A 154 -6.06 -29.42 -6.83
N PRO A 155 -5.95 -29.87 -5.56
CA PRO A 155 -5.21 -31.08 -5.25
C PRO A 155 -5.85 -32.37 -5.82
N ASP A 156 -7.12 -32.33 -6.22
CA ASP A 156 -7.76 -33.47 -6.90
C ASP A 156 -7.21 -33.65 -8.33
N ASP A 157 -6.70 -32.58 -8.94
CA ASP A 157 -6.05 -32.57 -10.25
C ASP A 157 -4.56 -32.91 -10.14
N ARG A 158 -4.29 -34.12 -9.64
CA ARG A 158 -2.94 -34.63 -9.37
C ARG A 158 -2.03 -34.55 -10.59
N ASN A 159 -0.95 -33.79 -10.46
CA ASN A 159 0.04 -33.57 -11.52
C ASN A 159 1.46 -33.57 -10.97
N GLY A 160 1.75 -34.51 -10.07
CA GLY A 160 3.07 -34.67 -9.47
C GLY A 160 3.47 -33.48 -8.60
N ASP A 161 4.77 -33.40 -8.30
CA ASP A 161 5.33 -32.34 -7.47
C ASP A 161 5.32 -30.99 -8.20
N ILE A 162 4.99 -29.92 -7.46
CA ILE A 162 5.10 -28.54 -7.94
C ILE A 162 6.24 -27.86 -7.19
N THR A 163 7.27 -27.45 -7.91
CA THR A 163 8.41 -26.70 -7.37
C THR A 163 8.32 -25.24 -7.80
N VAL A 164 8.36 -24.36 -6.82
CA VAL A 164 8.38 -22.91 -7.00
C VAL A 164 9.70 -22.38 -6.48
N ARG A 165 10.46 -21.69 -7.33
CA ARG A 165 11.78 -21.18 -6.99
C ARG A 165 11.94 -19.72 -7.40
N SER A 166 12.46 -18.91 -6.50
CA SER A 166 12.87 -17.53 -6.78
C SER A 166 14.38 -17.42 -6.76
N VAL A 167 14.96 -16.56 -7.60
CA VAL A 167 16.39 -16.22 -7.57
C VAL A 167 16.49 -14.71 -7.46
N ASN A 168 17.02 -14.23 -6.33
CA ASN A 168 17.22 -12.81 -6.13
C ASN A 168 18.36 -12.27 -7.02
N SER A 169 18.49 -10.95 -7.12
CA SER A 169 19.57 -10.31 -7.89
C SER A 169 20.97 -10.48 -7.29
N SER A 170 21.08 -11.11 -6.12
CA SER A 170 22.38 -11.57 -5.58
C SER A 170 22.72 -13.01 -6.03
N GLY A 171 21.84 -13.67 -6.79
CA GLY A 171 22.00 -15.05 -7.27
C GLY A 171 21.63 -16.12 -6.25
N ASN A 172 21.04 -15.77 -5.10
CA ASN A 172 20.64 -16.72 -4.08
C ASN A 172 19.25 -17.30 -4.42
N PRO A 173 19.14 -18.63 -4.60
CA PRO A 173 17.84 -19.26 -4.82
C PRO A 173 17.11 -19.51 -3.50
N THR A 174 15.79 -19.31 -3.51
CA THR A 174 14.87 -19.81 -2.48
C THR A 174 13.82 -20.68 -3.16
N GLU A 175 13.54 -21.85 -2.58
CA GLU A 175 12.66 -22.84 -3.20
C GLU A 175 11.66 -23.43 -2.20
N VAL A 176 10.48 -23.76 -2.71
CA VAL A 176 9.49 -24.59 -2.05
C VAL A 176 8.96 -25.63 -3.02
N THR A 177 8.82 -26.86 -2.54
CA THR A 177 8.19 -27.95 -3.27
C THR A 177 6.90 -28.33 -2.55
N ILE A 178 5.82 -28.35 -3.32
CA ILE A 178 4.52 -28.89 -2.97
C ILE A 178 4.53 -30.33 -3.47
N LYS A 179 4.56 -31.29 -2.55
CA LYS A 179 4.76 -32.70 -2.90
C LYS A 179 3.43 -33.40 -3.09
N ASP A 180 3.28 -34.13 -4.20
CA ASP A 180 2.19 -35.11 -4.33
C ASP A 180 2.54 -36.31 -3.44
N THR A 181 1.70 -36.57 -2.45
CA THR A 181 1.93 -37.67 -1.50
C THR A 181 1.50 -39.02 -2.05
N GLY A 182 0.74 -39.04 -3.16
CA GLY A 182 0.03 -40.21 -3.65
C GLY A 182 -1.18 -40.60 -2.79
N SER A 183 -1.43 -39.97 -1.65
CA SER A 183 -2.54 -40.26 -0.74
C SER A 183 -3.86 -39.69 -1.25
N SER A 184 -4.97 -40.41 -1.11
CA SER A 184 -6.31 -39.86 -1.41
C SER A 184 -6.90 -38.99 -0.30
N ALA A 185 -6.33 -39.06 0.91
CA ALA A 185 -6.78 -38.26 2.05
C ALA A 185 -6.07 -36.90 2.10
N ASP A 186 -4.75 -36.91 1.83
CA ASP A 186 -3.88 -35.74 1.93
C ASP A 186 -3.02 -35.67 0.65
N PRO A 187 -3.61 -35.37 -0.51
CA PRO A 187 -2.95 -35.50 -1.81
C PRO A 187 -1.69 -34.65 -1.94
N TYR A 188 -1.59 -33.52 -1.24
CA TYR A 188 -0.43 -32.64 -1.28
C TYR A 188 0.09 -32.25 0.10
N GLU A 189 1.43 -32.16 0.24
CA GLU A 189 2.11 -31.66 1.44
C GLU A 189 3.07 -30.51 1.11
N ILE A 190 2.99 -29.42 1.89
CA ILE A 190 4.00 -28.36 1.92
C ILE A 190 4.55 -28.25 3.33
N ARG A 191 5.82 -28.64 3.55
CA ARG A 191 6.50 -28.53 4.86
C ARG A 191 5.59 -28.91 6.05
N SER A 192 4.90 -30.05 5.95
CA SER A 192 3.97 -30.57 6.97
C SER A 192 2.64 -29.83 7.14
N CYS A 193 2.20 -29.09 6.12
CA CYS A 193 0.80 -28.72 5.94
C CYS A 193 0.17 -29.61 4.88
N ASP A 194 -0.88 -30.32 5.29
CA ASP A 194 -1.72 -31.10 4.40
C ASP A 194 -2.64 -30.15 3.60
N ILE A 195 -2.79 -30.44 2.32
CA ILE A 195 -3.64 -29.72 1.37
C ILE A 195 -4.60 -30.74 0.77
N ASP A 196 -5.85 -30.70 1.22
CA ASP A 196 -6.92 -31.63 0.87
C ASP A 196 -8.07 -30.96 0.10
N GLN A 197 -7.95 -29.66 -0.19
CA GLN A 197 -8.94 -28.83 -0.88
C GLN A 197 -8.25 -27.86 -1.84
N PRO A 198 -8.97 -27.29 -2.81
CA PRO A 198 -8.44 -26.22 -3.65
C PRO A 198 -7.83 -25.10 -2.80
N VAL A 199 -6.59 -24.72 -3.14
CA VAL A 199 -5.84 -23.72 -2.38
C VAL A 199 -5.25 -22.67 -3.29
N ARG A 200 -5.13 -21.48 -2.71
CA ARG A 200 -4.38 -20.36 -3.24
C ARG A 200 -3.24 -20.01 -2.30
N ILE A 201 -2.03 -20.18 -2.77
CA ILE A 201 -0.80 -19.91 -2.02
C ILE A 201 -0.23 -18.58 -2.50
N ASP A 202 0.00 -17.66 -1.56
CA ASP A 202 0.67 -16.38 -1.82
C ASP A 202 2.11 -16.47 -1.30
N PHE A 203 3.08 -16.42 -2.21
CA PHE A 203 4.51 -16.56 -1.89
C PHE A 203 5.18 -15.26 -1.45
N VAL A 204 4.51 -14.12 -1.59
CA VAL A 204 4.94 -12.83 -1.05
C VAL A 204 4.56 -12.77 0.44
N ARG A 205 3.30 -13.08 0.73
CA ARG A 205 2.75 -13.00 2.09
C ARG A 205 2.99 -14.27 2.92
N GLY A 206 3.27 -15.41 2.28
CA GLY A 206 3.39 -16.70 2.98
C GLY A 206 2.05 -17.19 3.52
N THR A 207 0.99 -17.06 2.71
CA THR A 207 -0.39 -17.40 3.13
C THR A 207 -0.96 -18.53 2.29
N ILE A 208 -1.89 -19.29 2.88
CA ILE A 208 -2.79 -20.22 2.17
C ILE A 208 -4.21 -19.71 2.35
N ASN A 209 -4.92 -19.47 1.25
CA ASN A 209 -6.27 -18.89 1.23
C ASN A 209 -6.35 -17.61 2.07
N GLY A 210 -5.32 -16.77 2.00
CA GLY A 210 -5.20 -15.50 2.73
C GLY A 210 -4.85 -15.62 4.22
N THR A 211 -4.70 -16.83 4.76
CA THR A 211 -4.29 -17.05 6.15
C THR A 211 -2.80 -17.36 6.22
N GLU A 212 -2.03 -16.64 7.05
CA GLU A 212 -0.61 -16.91 7.25
C GLU A 212 -0.38 -18.34 7.78
N ARG A 213 0.57 -19.06 7.17
CA ARG A 213 0.93 -20.43 7.57
C ARG A 213 2.43 -20.57 7.63
N LYS A 214 2.94 -21.11 8.74
CA LYS A 214 4.39 -21.34 8.93
C LYS A 214 5.02 -22.29 7.91
N CYS A 215 4.21 -23.16 7.33
CA CYS A 215 4.64 -24.13 6.33
C CYS A 215 4.85 -23.52 4.94
N VAL A 216 4.28 -22.35 4.65
CA VAL A 216 4.53 -21.65 3.38
C VAL A 216 5.63 -20.62 3.62
N PRO A 217 6.85 -20.84 3.10
CA PRO A 217 7.89 -19.81 3.16
C PRO A 217 7.48 -18.60 2.32
N LYS A 218 7.85 -17.41 2.79
CA LYS A 218 7.91 -16.23 1.93
C LYS A 218 9.09 -16.44 0.97
N LEU A 219 8.79 -16.69 -0.31
CA LEU A 219 9.82 -16.82 -1.36
C LEU A 219 10.22 -15.46 -1.92
N ILE A 220 9.34 -14.47 -1.77
CA ILE A 220 9.48 -13.13 -2.32
C ILE A 220 9.43 -12.12 -1.17
N ASP A 221 10.45 -11.28 -1.10
CA ASP A 221 10.51 -10.08 -0.27
C ASP A 221 10.24 -8.86 -1.15
N LEU A 222 9.26 -8.04 -0.78
CA LEU A 222 8.86 -6.83 -1.53
C LEU A 222 9.98 -5.78 -1.65
N ASN A 223 10.98 -5.83 -0.78
CA ASN A 223 12.11 -4.91 -0.78
C ASN A 223 13.29 -5.41 -1.62
N GLU A 224 13.28 -6.68 -2.00
CA GLU A 224 14.34 -7.33 -2.76
C GLU A 224 14.07 -7.26 -4.27
N SER A 225 15.14 -7.38 -5.07
CA SER A 225 15.04 -7.52 -6.53
C SER A 225 15.26 -8.96 -6.94
N TYR A 226 14.53 -9.40 -7.96
CA TYR A 226 14.56 -10.78 -8.45
C TYR A 226 14.95 -10.84 -9.92
N ASP A 227 15.83 -11.78 -10.22
CA ASP A 227 16.28 -12.07 -11.57
C ASP A 227 15.42 -13.17 -12.21
N LYS A 228 14.87 -14.08 -11.39
CA LYS A 228 14.13 -15.22 -11.90
C LYS A 228 13.05 -15.70 -10.94
N VAL A 229 11.93 -16.15 -11.50
CA VAL A 229 10.92 -16.95 -10.82
C VAL A 229 10.68 -18.20 -11.67
N GLU A 230 11.00 -19.37 -11.15
CA GLU A 230 10.83 -20.66 -11.82
C GLU A 230 9.59 -21.35 -11.25
N LEU A 231 8.77 -21.87 -12.15
CA LEU A 231 7.60 -22.66 -11.82
C LEU A 231 7.70 -24.00 -12.57
N GLU A 232 8.02 -25.04 -11.84
CA GLU A 232 8.18 -26.39 -12.38
C GLU A 232 7.05 -27.26 -11.82
N GLY A 233 6.22 -27.80 -12.70
CA GLY A 233 5.26 -28.85 -12.38
C GLY A 233 5.39 -29.95 -13.41
N GLU A 234 4.98 -31.18 -13.09
CA GLU A 234 4.88 -32.20 -14.11
C GLU A 234 3.78 -31.80 -15.11
N PRO A 235 4.00 -32.00 -16.41
CA PRO A 235 2.95 -31.76 -17.39
C PRO A 235 1.77 -32.69 -17.07
N PRO A 236 0.53 -32.18 -17.08
CA PRO A 236 -0.61 -33.02 -16.76
C PRO A 236 -0.74 -34.18 -17.75
N GLU A 237 -1.18 -35.35 -17.26
CA GLU A 237 -1.46 -36.50 -18.13
C GLU A 237 -2.66 -36.26 -19.07
N LYS A 238 -3.46 -35.21 -18.78
CA LYS A 238 -4.63 -34.77 -19.55
C LYS A 238 -4.49 -33.29 -19.93
N ASP A 239 -5.29 -32.82 -20.89
CA ASP A 239 -5.27 -31.42 -21.34
C ASP A 239 -5.70 -30.39 -20.27
N ASP A 240 -6.05 -30.84 -19.06
CA ASP A 240 -6.44 -29.98 -17.94
C ASP A 240 -5.20 -29.54 -17.16
N ALA A 241 -4.99 -28.23 -17.06
CA ALA A 241 -3.86 -27.68 -16.34
C ALA A 241 -4.03 -27.87 -14.82
N PRO A 242 -2.97 -28.23 -14.08
CA PRO A 242 -3.03 -28.46 -12.63
C PRO A 242 -3.51 -27.28 -11.79
N GLY A 243 -3.53 -26.08 -12.35
CA GLY A 243 -3.78 -24.86 -11.63
C GLY A 243 -3.47 -23.64 -12.47
N GLN A 244 -3.39 -22.50 -11.82
CA GLN A 244 -3.08 -21.20 -12.42
C GLN A 244 -2.11 -20.44 -11.52
N TYR A 245 -1.26 -19.63 -12.12
CA TYR A 245 -0.42 -18.69 -11.39
C TYR A 245 -0.76 -17.26 -11.76
N GLU A 246 -0.49 -16.37 -10.82
CA GLU A 246 -0.56 -14.93 -10.98
C GLU A 246 0.77 -14.32 -10.56
N LEU A 247 1.38 -13.55 -11.43
CA LEU A 247 2.64 -12.88 -11.20
C LEU A 247 2.52 -11.41 -11.58
N VAL A 248 2.84 -10.51 -10.65
CA VAL A 248 2.92 -9.08 -10.90
C VAL A 248 4.32 -8.59 -10.57
N VAL A 249 4.97 -8.00 -11.56
CA VAL A 249 6.33 -7.46 -11.42
C VAL A 249 6.37 -5.99 -11.79
N LYS A 250 7.24 -5.25 -11.12
CA LYS A 250 7.53 -3.85 -11.46
C LYS A 250 8.42 -3.80 -12.70
N GLY A 251 7.98 -3.08 -13.73
CA GLY A 251 8.78 -2.76 -14.91
C GLY A 251 7.93 -2.50 -16.15
N TYR A 252 8.55 -1.89 -17.16
CA TYR A 252 7.91 -1.54 -18.44
C TYR A 252 8.15 -2.57 -19.56
N LYS A 253 9.01 -3.57 -19.31
CA LYS A 253 9.33 -4.61 -20.31
C LYS A 253 8.58 -5.89 -19.98
N ASP A 254 8.17 -6.59 -21.03
CA ASP A 254 7.44 -7.85 -20.91
C ASP A 254 8.25 -8.90 -20.16
N ILE A 255 7.52 -9.84 -19.56
CA ILE A 255 8.11 -10.97 -18.87
C ILE A 255 8.48 -12.02 -19.93
N ASP A 256 9.79 -12.28 -20.08
CA ASP A 256 10.25 -13.23 -21.09
C ASP A 256 9.62 -14.61 -20.92
N SER A 257 9.38 -15.27 -22.04
CA SER A 257 8.77 -16.62 -22.12
C SER A 257 7.27 -16.66 -21.73
N ILE A 258 6.61 -15.51 -21.54
CA ILE A 258 5.16 -15.45 -21.34
C ILE A 258 4.50 -14.72 -22.51
N ALA A 259 3.58 -15.40 -23.20
CA ALA A 259 2.90 -14.84 -24.37
C ALA A 259 1.83 -13.78 -24.01
N ASN A 260 1.20 -13.92 -22.84
CA ASN A 260 0.14 -13.03 -22.37
C ASN A 260 0.65 -12.29 -21.13
N VAL A 261 1.24 -11.12 -21.35
CA VAL A 261 1.66 -10.21 -20.29
C VAL A 261 0.91 -8.90 -20.49
N ASP A 262 0.09 -8.55 -19.51
CA ASP A 262 -0.69 -7.32 -19.53
C ASP A 262 0.05 -6.21 -18.77
N SER A 263 -0.27 -4.96 -19.11
CA SER A 263 0.16 -3.80 -18.33
C SER A 263 -0.79 -3.60 -17.15
N GLY A 264 -0.27 -3.16 -16.01
CA GLY A 264 -1.07 -2.91 -14.82
C GLY A 264 -0.57 -1.72 -14.00
N ALA A 265 -1.37 -1.29 -13.03
CA ALA A 265 -0.99 -0.28 -12.07
C ALA A 265 0.03 -0.83 -11.07
N TRP A 266 1.07 -0.05 -10.79
CA TRP A 266 1.95 -0.25 -9.64
C TRP A 266 1.65 0.71 -8.50
N GLU A 267 1.11 1.88 -8.84
CA GLU A 267 0.78 2.96 -7.92
C GLU A 267 -0.43 3.74 -8.46
N ILE A 268 -1.24 4.27 -7.56
CA ILE A 268 -2.32 5.21 -7.86
C ILE A 268 -2.01 6.52 -7.17
N GLU A 269 -2.17 7.62 -7.88
CA GLU A 269 -2.18 8.96 -7.30
C GLU A 269 -3.59 9.53 -7.48
N ALA A 270 -4.21 10.05 -6.43
CA ALA A 270 -5.55 10.62 -6.52
C ALA A 270 -5.69 11.83 -5.59
N ASP A 271 -6.44 12.82 -6.03
CA ASP A 271 -6.84 13.93 -5.18
C ASP A 271 -8.03 13.50 -4.32
N VAL A 272 -7.82 13.49 -3.01
CA VAL A 272 -8.86 13.13 -2.04
C VAL A 272 -9.26 14.37 -1.27
N THR A 273 -10.53 14.74 -1.37
CA THR A 273 -11.10 15.87 -0.62
C THR A 273 -11.74 15.36 0.67
N TYR A 274 -11.29 15.91 1.79
CA TYR A 274 -11.81 15.63 3.11
C TYR A 274 -12.66 16.81 3.56
N THR A 275 -13.90 16.55 3.95
CA THR A 275 -14.80 17.60 4.42
C THR A 275 -15.29 17.30 5.84
N SER A 276 -15.17 18.31 6.69
CA SER A 276 -15.75 18.38 8.03
C SER A 276 -16.81 19.48 8.06
N THR A 277 -17.51 19.64 9.19
CA THR A 277 -18.50 20.71 9.37
C THR A 277 -17.91 22.12 9.26
N GLU A 278 -16.60 22.28 9.43
CA GLU A 278 -15.94 23.59 9.53
C GLU A 278 -14.85 23.82 8.47
N ILE A 279 -14.26 22.74 7.95
CA ILE A 279 -13.07 22.78 7.08
C ILE A 279 -13.22 21.74 5.97
N SER A 280 -12.86 22.13 4.75
CA SER A 280 -12.65 21.23 3.62
C SER A 280 -11.24 21.42 3.07
N TYR A 281 -10.53 20.33 2.78
CA TYR A 281 -9.22 20.37 2.14
C TYR A 281 -9.01 19.18 1.22
N THR A 282 -8.27 19.40 0.14
CA THR A 282 -7.88 18.38 -0.83
C THR A 282 -6.41 18.03 -0.64
N ARG A 283 -6.08 16.74 -0.73
CA ARG A 283 -4.71 16.25 -0.64
C ARG A 283 -4.48 15.20 -1.72
N LEU A 284 -3.34 15.32 -2.41
CA LEU A 284 -2.80 14.27 -3.25
C LEU A 284 -2.41 13.06 -2.39
N GLN A 285 -3.07 11.94 -2.63
CA GLN A 285 -2.83 10.66 -1.99
C GLN A 285 -2.11 9.74 -2.97
N GLN A 286 -0.89 9.33 -2.61
CA GLN A 286 -0.14 8.30 -3.34
C GLN A 286 -0.39 6.96 -2.66
N VAL A 287 -0.79 5.96 -3.45
CA VAL A 287 -1.19 4.64 -2.99
C VAL A 287 -0.37 3.61 -3.76
N PRO A 288 0.81 3.23 -3.25
CA PRO A 288 1.57 2.17 -3.88
C PRO A 288 0.87 0.84 -3.65
N ILE A 289 0.72 0.03 -4.70
CA ILE A 289 -0.11 -1.19 -4.65
C ILE A 289 0.61 -2.36 -3.98
N TYR A 290 1.92 -2.47 -4.21
CA TYR A 290 2.72 -3.64 -3.87
C TYR A 290 3.96 -3.34 -3.01
N THR A 291 3.96 -2.25 -2.24
CA THR A 291 5.06 -1.95 -1.32
C THR A 291 4.56 -1.93 0.11
N ASP A 292 5.35 -2.48 1.03
CA ASP A 292 5.08 -2.34 2.47
C ASP A 292 5.33 -0.90 2.94
N HIS A 293 4.53 -0.45 3.91
CA HIS A 293 4.68 0.82 4.62
C HIS A 293 5.33 0.64 6.00
#